data_AF-A0A377WIY8-F1
#
_entry.id   AF-A0A377WIY8-F1
#
_cell.length_a   1.000
_cell.length_b   1.000
_cell.length_c   1.000
_cell.angle_alpha   90.00
_cell.angle_beta   90.00
_cell.angle_gamma   90.00
#
_symmetry.space_group_name_H-M   'P 1'
#
loop_
_entity.id
_entity.type
_entity.pdbx_description
1 polymer ?
#
loop_
_entity_poly.entity_id
_entity_poly.type
_entity_poly.pdbx_seq_one_letter_code
_entity_poly.pdbx_strand_id
1 'polypeptide(L)' 'MDFGLRQPVGVGDVTSGLLLVKLLQGASLRDALEHVTAAVYEIMLATKNMQEYELQVVAAQDRIAVPEHCFSATRL' A
#
# COMPACT_ATOMS: atom_id res chain seq x y z
N MET A 1 -8.67 8.93 0.07
CA MET A 1 -9.22 8.55 1.39
C MET A 1 -9.06 9.73 2.34
N ASP A 2 -10.01 9.92 3.26
CA ASP A 2 -9.93 10.94 4.31
C ASP A 2 -9.75 10.27 5.68
N PHE A 3 -8.70 10.67 6.40
CA PHE A 3 -8.33 10.25 7.77
C PHE A 3 -8.55 11.38 8.80
N GLY A 4 -9.19 12.48 8.41
CA GLY A 4 -9.43 13.63 9.27
C GLY A 4 -8.14 14.36 9.65
N LEU A 5 -8.09 14.87 10.88
CA LEU A 5 -7.02 15.74 11.37
C LEU A 5 -5.66 15.04 11.57
N ARG A 6 -5.63 13.71 11.62
CA ARG A 6 -4.42 12.93 11.88
C ARG A 6 -4.22 11.90 10.77
N GLN A 7 -3.23 12.15 9.93
CA GLN A 7 -2.82 11.17 8.92
C GLN A 7 -1.98 10.06 9.58
N PRO A 8 -2.19 8.77 9.23
CA PRO A 8 -1.35 7.69 9.71
C PRO A 8 0.12 7.91 9.35
N VAL A 9 1.02 7.62 10.28
CA VAL A 9 2.47 7.68 10.08
C VAL A 9 3.00 6.37 9.49
N GLY A 10 4.13 6.42 8.77
CA GLY A 10 4.78 5.21 8.21
C GLY A 10 4.37 4.81 6.79
N VAL A 11 3.42 5.54 6.15
CA VAL A 11 2.97 5.23 4.78
C VAL A 11 4.12 5.31 3.76
N GLY A 12 5.00 6.31 3.90
CA GLY A 12 6.19 6.45 3.04
C GLY A 12 7.20 5.33 3.21
N ASP A 13 7.38 4.84 4.44
CA ASP A 13 8.29 3.74 4.76
C ASP A 13 7.81 2.43 4.12
N VAL A 14 6.52 2.12 4.27
CA VAL A 14 5.89 0.96 3.63
C VAL A 14 5.97 1.05 2.12
N THR A 15 5.65 2.22 1.55
CA THR A 15 5.72 2.46 0.09
C THR A 15 7.13 2.17 -0.44
N SER A 16 8.14 2.72 0.22
CA SER A 16 9.55 2.57 -0.19
C SER A 16 10.05 1.13 -0.04
N GLY A 17 9.72 0.48 1.08
CA GLY A 17 10.09 -0.91 1.35
C GLY A 17 9.46 -1.88 0.35
N LEU A 18 8.15 -1.77 0.10
CA LEU A 18 7.46 -2.64 -0.84
C LEU A 18 7.94 -2.42 -2.29
N LEU A 19 8.20 -1.17 -2.68
CA LEU A 19 8.75 -0.86 -4.00
C LEU A 19 10.12 -1.52 -4.19
N LEU A 20 11.02 -1.37 -3.22
CA LEU A 20 12.33 -2.02 -3.26
C LEU A 20 12.20 -3.54 -3.37
N VAL A 21 11.33 -4.17 -2.56
CA VAL A 21 11.09 -5.62 -2.62
C VAL A 21 10.61 -6.06 -4.00
N LYS A 22 9.64 -5.37 -4.61
CA LYS A 22 9.10 -5.74 -5.92
C LYS A 22 10.16 -5.63 -7.03
N LEU A 23 10.99 -4.59 -6.98
CA LEU A 23 12.09 -4.43 -7.93
C LEU A 23 13.16 -5.51 -7.75
N LEU A 24 13.51 -5.87 -6.50
CA LEU A 24 14.44 -6.97 -6.21
C LEU A 24 13.90 -8.34 -6.64
N GLN A 25 12.57 -8.51 -6.66
CA GLN A 25 11.90 -9.70 -7.21
C GLN A 25 11.84 -9.71 -8.75
N GLY A 26 12.34 -8.66 -9.42
CA GLY A 26 12.37 -8.57 -10.89
C GLY A 26 11.07 -8.08 -11.52
N ALA A 27 10.15 -7.48 -10.75
CA ALA A 27 8.96 -6.87 -11.32
C ALA A 27 9.32 -5.72 -12.26
N SER A 28 8.53 -5.52 -13.32
CA SER A 28 8.67 -4.32 -14.13
C SER A 28 8.35 -3.07 -13.31
N LEU A 29 8.86 -1.90 -13.72
CA LEU A 29 8.55 -0.63 -13.04
C LEU A 29 7.03 -0.39 -12.96
N ARG A 30 6.29 -0.79 -13.99
CA ARG A 30 4.83 -0.70 -14.03
C ARG A 30 4.20 -1.60 -12.96
N ASP A 31 4.51 -2.90 -12.99
CA ASP A 31 3.90 -3.88 -12.08
C ASP A 31 4.26 -3.58 -10.62
N ALA A 32 5.50 -3.13 -10.37
CA ALA A 32 5.94 -2.71 -9.05
C ALA A 32 5.14 -1.50 -8.55
N LEU A 33 4.95 -0.47 -9.37
CA LEU A 33 4.19 0.72 -9.01
C LEU A 33 2.71 0.41 -8.76
N GLU A 34 2.09 -0.38 -9.64
CA GLU A 34 0.69 -0.79 -9.51
C GLU A 34 0.47 -1.62 -8.24
N HIS A 35 1.34 -2.60 -7.98
CA HIS A 35 1.26 -3.44 -6.78
C HIS A 35 1.46 -2.64 -5.49
N VAL A 36 2.48 -1.78 -5.42
CA VAL A 36 2.76 -0.97 -4.22
C VAL A 36 1.60 -0.03 -3.93
N THR A 37 1.05 0.62 -4.97
CA THR A 37 -0.10 1.52 -4.83
C THR A 37 -1.30 0.77 -4.26
N ALA A 38 -1.59 -0.42 -4.79
CA ALA A 38 -2.67 -1.26 -4.31
C ALA A 38 -2.45 -1.73 -2.87
N ALA A 39 -1.28 -2.30 -2.55
CA ALA A 39 -0.97 -2.80 -1.21
C ALA A 39 -1.04 -1.69 -0.14
N VAL A 40 -0.49 -0.50 -0.41
CA VAL A 40 -0.56 0.63 0.52
C VAL A 40 -2.01 1.10 0.70
N TYR A 41 -2.80 1.12 -0.38
CA TYR A 41 -4.22 1.43 -0.29
C TYR A 41 -4.99 0.45 0.61
N GLU A 42 -4.70 -0.85 0.53
CA GLU A 42 -5.33 -1.87 1.38
C GLU A 42 -5.01 -1.70 2.87
N ILE A 43 -3.76 -1.33 3.19
CA ILE A 43 -3.36 -1.02 4.58
C ILE A 43 -4.13 0.21 5.07
N MET A 44 -4.23 1.26 4.24
CA MET A 44 -4.99 2.46 4.57
C MET A 44 -6.48 2.13 4.76
N LEU A 45 -7.05 1.29 3.90
CA LEU A 45 -8.45 0.85 4.00
C LEU A 45 -8.70 0.10 5.30
N ALA A 46 -7.85 -0.88 5.64
CA ALA A 46 -7.94 -1.62 6.88
C ALA A 46 -7.81 -0.71 8.11
N THR A 47 -6.83 0.21 8.09
CA THR A 47 -6.61 1.19 9.17
C THR A 47 -7.83 2.06 9.40
N LYS A 48 -8.42 2.57 8.33
CA LYS A 48 -9.64 3.38 8.41
C LYS A 48 -10.84 2.57 8.89
N ASN A 49 -11.04 1.36 8.37
CA ASN A 49 -12.18 0.51 8.72
C ASN A 49 -12.15 0.09 10.19
N MET A 50 -10.96 -0.06 10.76
CA MET A 50 -10.76 -0.35 12.18
C MET A 50 -10.77 0.90 13.06
N GLN A 51 -10.89 2.10 12.46
CA GLN A 51 -10.87 3.39 13.16
C GLN A 51 -9.58 3.63 13.97
N GLU A 52 -8.46 3.09 13.47
CA GLU A 52 -7.17 3.16 14.14
C GLU A 52 -6.31 4.32 13.62
N TYR A 53 -5.41 4.80 14.47
CA TYR A 53 -4.38 5.77 14.08
C TYR A 53 -3.14 5.08 13.49
N GLU A 54 -2.70 3.97 14.12
CA GLU A 54 -1.55 3.19 13.66
C GLU A 54 -1.90 2.32 12.46
N LEU A 55 -0.95 2.16 11.54
CA LEU A 55 -1.15 1.37 10.32
C LEU A 55 -1.40 -0.11 10.64
N GLN A 56 -2.48 -0.64 10.08
CA GLN A 56 -2.90 -2.02 10.27
C GLN A 56 -2.18 -3.00 9.33
N VAL A 57 -0.84 -2.97 9.33
CA VAL A 57 0.00 -3.77 8.43
C VAL A 57 -0.18 -5.28 8.63
N VAL A 58 -0.36 -5.73 9.88
CA VAL A 58 -0.59 -7.15 10.20
C VAL A 58 -2.00 -7.58 9.81
N ALA A 59 -3.02 -6.76 10.11
CA ALA A 59 -4.39 -7.09 9.77
C ALA A 59 -4.64 -7.08 8.24
N ALA A 60 -3.85 -6.31 7.48
CA ALA A 60 -3.92 -6.23 6.03
C ALA A 60 -2.95 -7.18 5.30
N GLN A 61 -2.17 -8.03 5.99
CA GLN A 61 -1.02 -8.73 5.41
C GLN A 61 -1.34 -9.55 4.14
N ASP A 62 -2.48 -10.24 4.12
CA ASP A 62 -2.90 -11.03 2.94
C ASP A 62 -3.13 -10.12 1.73
N ARG A 63 -3.72 -8.94 1.97
CA ARG A 63 -3.95 -7.90 0.96
C ARG A 63 -2.69 -7.11 0.61
N ILE A 64 -1.65 -7.15 1.42
CA ILE A 64 -0.32 -6.65 1.03
C ILE A 64 0.30 -7.61 0.01
N ALA A 65 0.22 -8.93 0.27
CA ALA A 65 0.76 -9.94 -0.62
C ALA A 65 -0.01 -10.03 -1.94
N VAL A 66 -1.34 -9.99 -1.87
CA VAL A 66 -2.27 -10.05 -3.01
C VAL A 66 -3.38 -8.99 -2.81
N PRO A 67 -3.17 -7.76 -3.28
CA PRO A 67 -4.18 -6.69 -3.16
C PRO A 67 -5.49 -7.02 -3.88
N GLU A 68 -6.62 -6.59 -3.33
CA GLU A 68 -7.95 -6.76 -3.94
C GLU A 68 -8.25 -5.63 -4.93
N HIS A 69 -7.80 -4.41 -4.62
CA HIS A 69 -7.95 -3.25 -5.48
C HIS A 69 -6.86 -3.20 -6.56
N CYS A 70 -7.24 -2.87 -7.80
CA CYS A 70 -6.32 -2.69 -8.91
C CYS A 70 -6.25 -1.21 -9.32
N PHE A 71 -5.03 -0.68 -9.41
CA PHE A 71 -4.75 0.65 -9.95
C PHE A 71 -3.82 0.52 -11.15
N SER A 72 -4.20 1.05 -12.31
CA SER A 72 -3.35 1.00 -13.51
C SER A 72 -2.46 2.23 -13.59
N ALA A 73 -1.17 2.02 -13.79
CA ALA A 73 -0.21 3.08 -14.08
C ALA A 73 -0.35 3.53 -15.54
N THR A 74 -0.17 4.83 -15.75
CA THR A 74 -0.15 5.45 -17.09
C THR A 74 1.27 5.87 -17.42
N ARG A 75 1.76 5.46 -18.60
CA ARG A 75 3.02 5.96 -19.14
C ARG A 75 2.79 7.37 -19.66
N LEU A 76 3.58 8.33 -19.16
CA LEU A 76 3.56 9.73 -19.57
C LEU A 76 4.15 9.93 -20.96
#